data_AF-A0A496R572-F1
#
_entry.id   AF-A0A496R572-F1
#
_cell.length_a   1.000
_cell.length_b   1.000
_cell.length_c   1.000
_cell.angle_alpha   90.00
_cell.angle_beta   90.00
_cell.angle_gamma   90.00
#
_symmetry.space_group_name_H-M   'P 1'
#
loop_
_entity.id
_entity.type
_entity.pdbx_description
1 polymer ?
#
loop_
_entity_poly.entity_id
_entity_poly.type
_entity_poly.pdbx_seq_one_letter_code
_entity_poly.pdbx_strand_id
1 'polypeptide(L)'
;MNQDQLKRLLLSIKSDVDDFDLIFSGKKSLKVDGLYKPEIRQIIIHNKNTEDENALLYTGIHEFAHHVHFTTSPVPVSRRAHTREFWTILHGLLERAEGKGIYRNKFKTIDEFRQLTKELKENYLVKNGKLMRDFGKLLLKAFNLCRKYDMSFDDYADRELGFGRNEAKKLIRIYNEGINPAVGYHNMETLLRIRDSEKRQAAEKDLMGGRSPDTVKREFLPAVTSVHDDPVEELRKEKQRIERSIRSLKERLEKVEANLEKLGGSTE
;
A
#
# COMPACT_ATOMS: atom_id res chain seq x y z
N MET A 1 20.22 19.19 -13.03
CA MET A 1 19.74 18.13 -13.95
C MET A 1 18.67 18.63 -14.93
N ASN A 2 18.70 18.21 -16.20
CA ASN A 2 17.66 18.50 -17.22
C ASN A 2 16.77 17.27 -17.55
N GLN A 3 15.74 17.45 -18.39
CA GLN A 3 14.76 16.41 -18.72
C GLN A 3 15.38 15.16 -19.39
N ASP A 4 16.33 15.35 -20.31
CA ASP A 4 16.96 14.23 -21.03
C ASP A 4 17.88 13.43 -20.11
N GLN A 5 18.58 14.13 -19.22
CA GLN A 5 19.38 13.50 -18.17
C GLN A 5 18.49 12.66 -17.25
N LEU A 6 17.34 13.20 -16.80
CA LEU A 6 16.42 12.45 -15.95
C LEU A 6 15.84 11.23 -16.68
N LYS A 7 15.37 11.37 -17.93
CA LYS A 7 14.84 10.25 -18.72
C LYS A 7 15.89 9.13 -18.89
N ARG A 8 17.15 9.50 -19.18
CA ARG A 8 18.25 8.52 -19.26
C ARG A 8 18.51 7.80 -17.93
N LEU A 9 18.47 8.52 -16.81
CA LEU A 9 18.63 7.90 -15.49
C LEU A 9 17.48 6.93 -15.19
N LEU A 10 16.23 7.30 -15.47
CA LEU A 10 15.06 6.42 -15.28
C LEU A 10 15.16 5.15 -16.13
N LEU A 11 15.49 5.28 -17.42
CA LEU A 11 15.71 4.14 -18.31
C LEU A 11 16.89 3.28 -17.89
N SER A 12 17.91 3.86 -17.26
CA SER A 12 19.01 3.08 -16.68
C SER A 12 18.55 2.24 -15.48
N ILE A 13 17.53 2.66 -14.72
CA ILE A 13 16.97 1.90 -13.60
C ILE A 13 16.16 0.69 -14.13
N LYS A 14 15.36 0.91 -15.17
CA LYS A 14 14.63 -0.14 -15.89
C LYS A 14 14.44 0.28 -17.35
N SER A 15 15.05 -0.44 -18.28
CA SER A 15 15.02 -0.15 -19.71
C SER A 15 13.90 -0.85 -20.47
N ASP A 16 13.44 -1.99 -19.95
CA ASP A 16 12.37 -2.79 -20.55
C ASP A 16 11.01 -2.25 -20.13
N VAL A 17 10.61 -1.15 -20.78
CA VAL A 17 9.34 -0.41 -20.60
C VAL A 17 8.93 0.18 -21.94
N ASP A 18 7.63 0.42 -22.10
CA ASP A 18 7.11 1.20 -23.24
C ASP A 18 7.73 2.61 -23.28
N ASP A 19 7.80 3.22 -24.46
CA ASP A 19 8.27 4.61 -24.56
C ASP A 19 7.29 5.59 -23.91
N PHE A 20 7.84 6.70 -23.40
CA PHE A 20 7.12 7.73 -22.68
C PHE A 20 7.79 9.10 -22.84
N ASP A 21 7.00 10.16 -22.77
CA ASP A 21 7.53 11.53 -22.75
C ASP A 21 7.86 11.96 -21.32
N LEU A 22 8.93 12.75 -21.17
CA LEU A 22 9.27 13.39 -19.91
C LEU A 22 9.42 14.90 -20.12
N ILE A 23 8.61 15.68 -19.40
CA ILE A 23 8.57 17.13 -19.53
C ILE A 23 8.75 17.80 -18.18
N PHE A 24 9.63 18.79 -18.15
CA PHE A 24 9.70 19.75 -17.05
C PHE A 24 8.74 20.90 -17.32
N SER A 25 7.75 21.07 -16.44
CA SER A 25 6.70 22.08 -16.65
C SER A 25 7.22 23.52 -16.54
N GLY A 26 8.42 23.75 -15.97
CA GLY A 26 8.99 25.08 -15.76
C GLY A 26 8.23 25.90 -14.72
N LYS A 27 7.33 25.28 -13.95
CA LYS A 27 6.41 25.92 -13.00
C LYS A 27 6.52 25.28 -11.61
N LYS A 28 6.12 26.05 -10.59
CA LYS A 28 5.81 25.52 -9.26
C LYS A 28 4.36 25.07 -9.23
N SER A 29 4.07 24.01 -8.50
CA SER A 29 2.73 23.52 -8.20
C SER A 29 2.58 23.37 -6.71
N LEU A 30 1.50 23.91 -6.15
CA LEU A 30 1.19 23.79 -4.73
C LEU A 30 0.57 22.45 -4.36
N LYS A 31 0.18 21.63 -5.35
CA LYS A 31 -0.59 20.40 -5.13
C LYS A 31 0.25 19.14 -5.25
N VAL A 32 1.12 19.08 -6.25
CA VAL A 32 1.89 17.88 -6.61
C VAL A 32 3.24 18.26 -7.17
N ASP A 33 4.24 17.41 -6.97
CA ASP A 33 5.59 17.58 -7.54
C ASP A 33 5.72 16.97 -8.93
N GLY A 34 4.87 15.99 -9.25
CA GLY A 34 4.83 15.30 -10.52
C GLY A 34 3.42 14.81 -10.86
N LEU A 35 3.23 14.45 -12.13
CA LEU A 35 2.00 13.83 -12.63
C LEU A 35 2.33 12.93 -13.82
N TYR A 36 1.84 11.70 -13.77
CA TYR A 36 1.77 10.80 -14.92
C TYR A 36 0.41 10.88 -15.61
N LYS A 37 0.42 11.02 -16.94
CA LYS A 37 -0.75 10.96 -17.83
C LYS A 37 -0.73 9.66 -18.62
N PRO A 38 -1.53 8.64 -18.24
CA PRO A 38 -1.53 7.33 -18.89
C PRO A 38 -1.88 7.36 -20.38
N GLU A 39 -2.82 8.22 -20.78
CA GLU A 39 -3.40 8.25 -22.13
C GLU A 39 -2.37 8.61 -23.20
N ILE A 40 -1.41 9.47 -22.85
CA ILE A 40 -0.33 9.93 -23.73
C ILE A 40 1.04 9.47 -23.24
N ARG A 41 1.09 8.59 -22.23
CA ARG A 41 2.32 8.09 -21.60
C ARG A 41 3.31 9.22 -21.31
N GLN A 42 2.86 10.25 -20.59
CA GLN A 42 3.67 11.43 -20.33
C GLN A 42 3.90 11.62 -18.84
N ILE A 43 5.15 11.77 -18.45
CA ILE A 43 5.60 12.19 -17.12
C ILE A 43 5.81 13.70 -17.15
N ILE A 44 5.12 14.41 -16.27
CA ILE A 44 5.28 15.85 -16.06
C ILE A 44 5.88 16.05 -14.68
N ILE A 45 6.97 16.82 -14.60
CA ILE A 45 7.60 17.18 -13.33
C ILE A 45 7.51 18.70 -13.12
N HIS A 46 7.06 19.10 -11.94
CA HIS A 46 7.06 20.49 -11.47
C HIS A 46 8.44 20.85 -10.92
N ASN A 47 9.42 20.93 -11.81
CA ASN A 47 10.84 21.05 -11.50
C ASN A 47 11.26 22.33 -10.74
N LYS A 48 10.36 23.29 -10.52
CA LYS A 48 10.62 24.44 -9.64
C LYS A 48 10.17 24.23 -8.19
N ASN A 49 9.52 23.11 -7.87
CA ASN A 49 9.10 22.79 -6.49
C ASN A 49 10.27 22.50 -5.56
N THR A 50 11.40 22.07 -6.10
CA THR A 50 12.60 21.75 -5.34
C THR A 50 13.85 22.17 -6.11
N GLU A 51 14.87 22.60 -5.37
CA GLU A 51 16.23 22.82 -5.89
C GLU A 51 17.15 21.62 -5.59
N ASP A 52 16.67 20.65 -4.80
CA ASP A 52 17.39 19.44 -4.44
C ASP A 52 17.27 18.38 -5.55
N GLU A 53 18.39 18.05 -6.18
CA GLU A 53 18.43 17.05 -7.26
C GLU A 53 17.94 15.68 -6.79
N ASN A 54 18.17 15.31 -5.52
CA ASN A 54 17.74 14.01 -5.00
C ASN A 54 16.21 13.95 -4.82
N ALA A 55 15.58 15.07 -4.45
CA ALA A 55 14.13 15.18 -4.42
C ALA A 55 13.54 15.12 -5.84
N LEU A 56 14.16 15.81 -6.80
CA LEU A 56 13.76 15.75 -8.21
C LEU A 56 13.84 14.32 -8.77
N LEU A 57 14.90 13.58 -8.42
CA LEU A 57 15.06 12.17 -8.77
C LEU A 57 13.98 11.29 -8.15
N TYR A 58 13.66 11.49 -6.88
CA TYR A 58 12.58 10.75 -6.21
C TYR A 58 11.24 10.97 -6.94
N THR A 59 10.89 12.21 -7.26
CA THR A 59 9.67 12.53 -8.02
C THR A 59 9.70 11.87 -9.40
N GLY A 60 10.83 11.93 -10.11
CA GLY A 60 10.98 11.24 -11.40
C GLY A 60 10.77 9.73 -11.29
N ILE A 61 11.34 9.09 -10.27
CA ILE A 61 11.17 7.65 -10.01
C ILE A 61 9.73 7.32 -9.62
N HIS A 62 9.05 8.20 -8.87
CA HIS A 62 7.63 8.05 -8.52
C HIS A 62 6.73 8.04 -9.75
N GLU A 63 6.84 9.05 -10.61
CA GLU A 63 6.05 9.10 -11.85
C GLU A 63 6.43 7.98 -12.83
N PHE A 64 7.70 7.58 -12.84
CA PHE A 64 8.14 6.42 -13.61
C PHE A 64 7.55 5.11 -13.10
N ALA A 65 7.35 4.98 -11.79
CA ALA A 65 6.66 3.83 -11.21
C ALA A 65 5.19 3.77 -11.68
N HIS A 66 4.51 4.93 -11.82
CA HIS A 66 3.19 4.98 -12.44
C HIS A 66 3.26 4.50 -13.89
N HIS A 67 4.21 5.02 -14.68
CA HIS A 67 4.39 4.57 -16.06
C HIS A 67 4.56 3.05 -16.16
N VAL A 68 5.51 2.48 -15.41
CA VAL A 68 5.75 1.02 -15.38
C VAL A 68 4.48 0.26 -14.98
N HIS A 69 3.77 0.73 -13.96
CA HIS A 69 2.56 0.07 -13.50
C HIS A 69 1.47 0.03 -14.58
N PHE A 70 1.25 1.15 -15.28
CA PHE A 70 0.24 1.24 -16.34
C PHE A 70 0.59 0.45 -17.60
N THR A 71 1.87 0.34 -17.94
CA THR A 71 2.30 -0.31 -19.19
C THR A 71 2.60 -1.80 -19.05
N THR A 72 2.87 -2.27 -17.83
CA THR A 72 3.16 -3.70 -17.57
C THR A 72 1.99 -4.47 -16.98
N SER A 73 0.92 -3.79 -16.55
CA SER A 73 -0.25 -4.45 -15.99
C SER A 73 -1.03 -5.23 -17.06
N PRO A 74 -1.30 -6.53 -16.87
CA PRO A 74 -2.10 -7.32 -17.80
C PRO A 74 -3.59 -6.94 -17.78
N VAL A 75 -4.01 -6.16 -16.77
CA VAL A 75 -5.38 -5.70 -16.57
C VAL A 75 -5.42 -4.17 -16.42
N PRO A 76 -6.55 -3.53 -16.72
CA PRO A 76 -6.69 -2.08 -16.57
C PRO A 76 -6.36 -1.63 -15.14
N VAL A 77 -5.39 -0.73 -15.02
CA VAL A 77 -5.03 -0.14 -13.74
C VAL A 77 -6.17 0.78 -13.28
N SER A 78 -6.63 0.58 -12.05
CA SER A 78 -7.72 1.36 -11.47
C SER A 78 -7.39 2.86 -11.37
N ARG A 79 -8.42 3.70 -11.20
CA ARG A 79 -8.24 5.14 -10.92
C ARG A 79 -7.45 5.45 -9.63
N ARG A 80 -7.29 4.47 -8.72
CA ARG A 80 -6.49 4.64 -7.51
C ARG A 80 -5.01 4.55 -7.88
N ALA A 81 -4.31 5.68 -7.83
CA ALA A 81 -2.91 5.80 -8.22
C ALA A 81 -1.95 4.95 -7.35
N HIS A 82 -2.17 4.92 -6.03
CA HIS A 82 -1.24 4.30 -5.07
C HIS A 82 -1.81 3.01 -4.48
N THR A 83 -1.80 1.95 -5.29
CA THR A 83 -2.11 0.57 -4.87
C THR A 83 -0.89 -0.12 -4.25
N ARG A 84 -1.08 -1.31 -3.68
CA ARG A 84 0.03 -2.14 -3.17
C ARG A 84 1.03 -2.48 -4.28
N GLU A 85 0.52 -2.76 -5.47
CA GLU A 85 1.30 -3.09 -6.66
C GLU A 85 2.16 -1.89 -7.08
N PHE A 86 1.59 -0.68 -7.13
CA PHE A 86 2.35 0.56 -7.34
C PHE A 86 3.49 0.72 -6.33
N TRP A 87 3.17 0.63 -5.03
CA TRP A 87 4.19 0.81 -3.98
C TRP A 87 5.31 -0.20 -4.11
N THR A 88 5.00 -1.43 -4.51
CA THR A 88 6.04 -2.44 -4.68
C THR A 88 6.92 -2.18 -5.90
N ILE A 89 6.34 -1.67 -6.99
CA ILE A 89 7.12 -1.21 -8.16
C ILE A 89 8.03 -0.04 -7.75
N LEU A 90 7.47 0.96 -7.08
CA LEU A 90 8.23 2.13 -6.62
C LEU A 90 9.40 1.75 -5.71
N HIS A 91 9.15 0.94 -4.68
CA HIS A 91 10.22 0.49 -3.77
C HIS A 91 11.31 -0.30 -4.51
N GLY A 92 10.94 -1.15 -5.47
CA GLY A 92 11.92 -1.88 -6.29
C GLY A 92 12.73 -0.97 -7.21
N LEU A 93 12.13 0.08 -7.77
CA LEU A 93 12.85 1.08 -8.57
C LEU A 93 13.80 1.92 -7.71
N LEU A 94 13.37 2.33 -6.51
CA LEU A 94 14.22 3.05 -5.55
C LEU A 94 15.40 2.20 -5.10
N GLU A 95 15.19 0.93 -4.78
CA GLU A 95 16.28 0.01 -4.40
C GLU A 95 17.32 -0.14 -5.52
N ARG A 96 16.86 -0.30 -6.77
CA ARG A 96 17.75 -0.34 -7.94
C ARG A 96 18.50 0.99 -8.14
N ALA A 97 17.82 2.12 -7.93
CA ALA A 97 18.43 3.44 -8.04
C ALA A 97 19.47 3.69 -6.93
N GLU A 98 19.20 3.25 -5.69
CA GLU A 98 20.15 3.26 -4.57
C GLU A 98 21.37 2.40 -4.91
N GLY A 99 21.16 1.17 -5.39
CA GLY A 99 22.24 0.24 -5.76
C GLY A 99 23.13 0.74 -6.90
N LYS A 100 22.60 1.58 -7.79
CA LYS A 100 23.36 2.23 -8.88
C LYS A 100 23.97 3.58 -8.47
N GLY A 101 23.75 4.04 -7.23
CA GLY A 101 24.19 5.34 -6.76
C GLY A 101 23.48 6.55 -7.40
N ILE A 102 22.39 6.30 -8.13
CA ILE A 102 21.59 7.34 -8.80
C ILE A 102 20.78 8.12 -7.76
N TYR A 103 20.15 7.40 -6.82
CA TYR A 103 19.34 7.98 -5.75
C TYR A 103 20.00 7.73 -4.40
N ARG A 104 19.93 8.72 -3.50
CA ARG A 104 20.43 8.60 -2.13
C ARG A 104 19.29 8.70 -1.14
N ASN A 105 19.19 7.69 -0.27
CA ASN A 105 18.23 7.69 0.80
C ASN A 105 18.69 8.62 1.93
N LYS A 106 18.22 9.87 1.91
CA LYS A 106 18.62 10.88 2.90
C LYS A 106 18.25 10.49 4.34
N PHE A 107 17.23 9.64 4.53
CA PHE A 107 16.87 9.11 5.85
C PHE A 107 17.97 8.23 6.47
N LYS A 108 18.84 7.64 5.65
CA LYS A 108 19.99 6.83 6.09
C LYS A 108 21.29 7.64 6.24
N THR A 109 21.37 8.84 5.67
CA THR A 109 22.62 9.63 5.63
C THR A 109 22.59 10.86 6.53
N ILE A 110 21.42 11.43 6.81
CA ILE A 110 21.28 12.57 7.71
C ILE A 110 21.18 12.04 9.14
N ASP A 111 22.11 12.45 10.01
CA ASP A 111 22.19 11.91 11.37
C ASP A 111 20.93 12.17 12.21
N GLU A 112 20.27 13.31 12.04
CA GLU A 112 18.99 13.62 12.70
C GLU A 112 17.92 12.57 12.38
N PHE A 113 17.74 12.23 11.10
CA PHE A 113 16.82 11.17 10.70
C PHE A 113 17.25 9.79 11.20
N ARG A 114 18.55 9.49 11.24
CA ARG A 114 19.05 8.20 11.74
C ARG A 114 18.77 8.04 13.24
N GLN A 115 19.05 9.08 14.02
CA GLN A 115 18.80 9.10 15.46
C GLN A 115 17.31 8.98 15.76
N LEU A 116 16.48 9.81 15.12
CA LEU A 116 15.03 9.75 15.27
C LEU A 116 14.47 8.39 14.83
N THR A 117 14.93 7.83 13.71
CA THR A 117 14.50 6.51 13.24
C THR A 117 14.85 5.41 14.24
N LYS A 118 16.05 5.48 14.84
CA LYS A 118 16.48 4.54 15.89
C LYS A 118 15.56 4.65 17.10
N GLU A 119 15.29 5.87 17.57
CA GLU A 119 14.38 6.11 18.68
C GLU A 119 12.96 5.59 18.42
N LEU A 120 12.38 5.92 17.26
CA LEU A 120 11.05 5.45 16.86
C LEU A 120 10.97 3.92 16.82
N LYS A 121 12.00 3.25 16.29
CA LYS A 121 12.05 1.79 16.25
C LYS A 121 12.17 1.19 17.65
N GLU A 122 13.15 1.63 18.43
CA GLU A 122 13.49 1.00 19.71
C GLU A 122 12.46 1.33 20.80
N ASN A 123 12.03 2.59 20.91
CA ASN A 123 11.19 3.05 22.00
C ASN A 123 9.70 2.97 21.73
N TYR A 124 9.27 2.95 20.46
CA TYR A 124 7.85 2.92 20.13
C TYR A 124 7.48 1.62 19.43
N LEU A 125 8.08 1.28 18.29
CA LEU A 125 7.65 0.11 17.53
C LEU A 125 7.91 -1.21 18.29
N VAL A 126 9.14 -1.41 18.78
CA VAL A 126 9.53 -2.63 19.50
C VAL A 126 8.83 -2.71 20.86
N LYS A 127 8.78 -1.61 21.62
CA LYS A 127 8.12 -1.61 22.94
C LYS A 127 6.61 -1.82 22.81
N ASN A 128 5.95 -1.17 21.85
CA ASN A 128 4.52 -1.40 21.58
C ASN A 128 4.28 -2.85 21.15
N GLY A 129 5.11 -3.40 20.25
CA GLY A 129 5.01 -4.80 19.87
C GLY A 129 5.10 -5.76 21.06
N LYS A 130 6.05 -5.53 21.98
CA LYS A 130 6.19 -6.32 23.21
C LYS A 130 4.97 -6.17 24.12
N LEU A 131 4.51 -4.94 24.34
CA LEU A 131 3.33 -4.65 25.17
C LEU A 131 2.09 -5.37 24.65
N MET A 132 1.82 -5.29 23.34
CA MET A 132 0.64 -5.93 22.73
C MET A 132 0.73 -7.46 22.79
N ARG A 133 1.92 -8.04 22.59
CA ARG A 133 2.14 -9.48 22.75
C ARG A 133 1.90 -9.93 24.20
N ASP A 134 2.44 -9.19 25.16
CA ASP A 134 2.30 -9.50 26.59
C ASP A 134 0.85 -9.29 27.06
N PHE A 135 0.14 -8.34 26.48
CA PHE A 135 -1.31 -8.19 26.67
C PHE A 135 -2.07 -9.41 26.14
N GLY A 136 -1.71 -9.92 24.95
CA GLY A 136 -2.24 -11.17 24.41
C GLY A 136 -2.05 -12.38 25.34
N LYS A 137 -0.89 -12.47 26.01
CA LYS A 137 -0.62 -13.49 27.04
C LYS A 137 -1.56 -13.36 28.24
N LEU A 138 -1.84 -12.15 28.72
CA LEU A 138 -2.76 -11.93 29.83
C LEU A 138 -4.22 -12.20 29.43
N LEU A 139 -4.62 -11.82 28.21
CA LEU A 139 -5.94 -12.15 27.67
C LEU A 139 -6.15 -13.66 27.55
N LEU A 140 -5.11 -14.43 27.20
CA LEU A 140 -5.19 -15.89 27.22
C LEU A 140 -5.44 -16.44 28.62
N LYS A 141 -4.82 -15.85 29.65
CA LYS A 141 -5.11 -16.22 31.05
C LYS A 141 -6.56 -15.91 31.42
N ALA A 142 -7.06 -14.72 31.05
CA ALA A 142 -8.46 -14.35 31.27
C ALA A 142 -9.42 -15.32 30.55
N PHE A 143 -9.14 -15.65 29.29
CA PHE A 143 -9.89 -16.65 28.52
C PHE A 143 -9.95 -18.01 29.22
N ASN A 144 -8.83 -18.48 29.76
CA ASN A 144 -8.78 -19.75 30.51
C ASN A 144 -9.53 -19.68 31.83
N LEU A 145 -9.54 -18.52 32.52
CA LEU A 145 -10.35 -18.30 33.72
C LEU A 145 -11.84 -18.32 33.37
N CYS A 146 -12.27 -17.62 32.32
CA CYS A 146 -13.66 -17.67 31.86
C CYS A 146 -14.09 -19.12 31.58
N ARG A 147 -13.27 -19.90 30.86
CA ARG A 147 -13.53 -21.33 30.63
C ARG A 147 -13.62 -22.15 31.91
N LYS A 148 -12.72 -21.91 32.88
CA LYS A 148 -12.70 -22.63 34.16
C LYS A 148 -14.00 -22.43 34.96
N TYR A 149 -14.59 -21.24 34.89
CA TYR A 149 -15.81 -20.88 35.63
C TYR A 149 -17.08 -20.88 34.77
N ASP A 150 -17.03 -21.49 33.58
CA ASP A 150 -18.15 -21.56 32.62
C ASP A 150 -18.76 -20.18 32.28
N MET A 151 -17.90 -19.17 32.12
CA MET A 151 -18.25 -17.79 31.77
C MET A 151 -17.89 -17.47 30.32
N SER A 152 -18.62 -16.51 29.73
CA SER A 152 -18.32 -16.00 28.39
C SER A 152 -17.11 -15.05 28.39
N PHE A 153 -16.04 -15.41 27.67
CA PHE A 153 -14.92 -14.49 27.44
C PHE A 153 -15.31 -13.29 26.58
N ASP A 154 -16.25 -13.46 25.64
CA ASP A 154 -16.68 -12.36 24.76
C ASP A 154 -17.39 -11.27 25.57
N ASP A 155 -18.20 -11.66 26.56
CA ASP A 155 -18.86 -10.72 27.48
C ASP A 155 -17.84 -10.03 28.39
N TYR A 156 -16.89 -10.79 28.96
CA TYR A 156 -15.79 -10.25 29.75
C TYR A 156 -14.96 -9.21 28.98
N ALA A 157 -14.59 -9.53 27.73
CA ALA A 157 -13.82 -8.63 26.89
C ALA A 157 -14.59 -7.34 26.58
N ASP A 158 -15.84 -7.45 26.11
CA ASP A 158 -16.60 -6.29 25.68
C ASP A 158 -17.08 -5.41 26.85
N ARG A 159 -17.54 -6.00 27.97
CA ARG A 159 -18.17 -5.26 29.07
C ARG A 159 -17.23 -4.92 30.21
N GLU A 160 -16.46 -5.89 30.70
CA GLU A 160 -15.64 -5.65 31.91
C GLU A 160 -14.28 -5.05 31.56
N LEU A 161 -13.69 -5.48 30.44
CA LEU A 161 -12.44 -4.91 29.96
C LEU A 161 -12.65 -3.67 29.06
N GLY A 162 -13.85 -3.51 28.47
CA GLY A 162 -14.13 -2.44 27.51
C GLY A 162 -13.31 -2.57 26.22
N PHE A 163 -12.88 -3.79 25.88
CA PHE A 163 -11.98 -4.07 24.77
C PHE A 163 -12.65 -5.03 23.78
N GLY A 164 -12.72 -4.63 22.51
CA GLY A 164 -13.46 -5.41 21.51
C GLY A 164 -13.01 -6.87 21.43
N ARG A 165 -13.96 -7.80 21.59
CA ARG A 165 -13.70 -9.26 21.61
C ARG A 165 -12.83 -9.77 20.45
N ASN A 166 -13.00 -9.21 19.25
CA ASN A 166 -12.25 -9.61 18.06
C ASN A 166 -10.79 -9.20 18.15
N GLU A 167 -10.53 -8.03 18.73
CA GLU A 167 -9.17 -7.56 18.99
C GLU A 167 -8.51 -8.37 20.10
N ALA A 168 -9.26 -8.69 21.16
CA ALA A 168 -8.78 -9.55 22.24
C ALA A 168 -8.33 -10.92 21.70
N LYS A 169 -9.19 -11.56 20.89
CA LYS A 169 -8.88 -12.83 20.21
C LYS A 169 -7.68 -12.71 19.27
N LYS A 170 -7.54 -11.59 18.54
CA LYS A 170 -6.39 -11.32 17.68
C LYS A 170 -5.08 -11.28 18.47
N LEU A 171 -5.05 -10.60 19.61
CA LEU A 171 -3.86 -10.52 20.48
C LEU A 171 -3.48 -11.87 21.08
N ILE A 172 -4.47 -12.65 21.52
CA ILE A 172 -4.24 -14.03 21.97
C ILE A 172 -3.58 -14.84 20.84
N ARG A 173 -4.07 -14.71 19.60
CA ARG A 173 -3.48 -15.40 18.46
C ARG A 173 -2.06 -14.92 18.16
N ILE A 174 -1.78 -13.61 18.19
CA ILE A 174 -0.41 -13.07 18.01
C ILE A 174 0.55 -13.69 19.03
N TYR A 175 0.12 -13.79 20.29
CA TYR A 175 0.92 -14.44 21.33
C TYR A 175 1.14 -15.93 21.04
N ASN A 176 0.09 -16.68 20.70
CA ASN A 176 0.15 -18.12 20.46
C ASN A 176 1.01 -18.49 19.23
N GLU A 177 0.97 -17.68 18.17
CA GLU A 177 1.75 -17.89 16.95
C GLU A 177 3.22 -17.47 17.12
N GLY A 178 3.59 -16.91 18.28
CA GLY A 178 4.98 -16.59 18.61
C GLY A 178 5.61 -15.50 17.75
N ILE A 179 4.81 -14.59 17.18
CA ILE A 179 5.28 -13.55 16.25
C ILE A 179 6.26 -12.62 16.99
N ASN A 180 7.38 -12.32 16.34
CA ASN A 180 8.43 -11.49 16.92
C ASN A 180 7.96 -10.03 17.09
N PRO A 181 7.90 -9.50 18.33
CA PRO A 181 7.42 -8.14 18.57
C PRO A 181 8.33 -7.06 17.98
N ALA A 182 9.56 -7.39 17.58
CA ALA A 182 10.48 -6.44 16.98
C ALA A 182 10.01 -5.90 15.62
N VAL A 183 9.12 -6.61 14.92
CA VAL A 183 8.49 -6.09 13.68
C VAL A 183 7.47 -4.97 13.97
N GLY A 184 7.04 -4.79 15.22
CA GLY A 184 6.02 -3.84 15.64
C GLY A 184 4.59 -4.36 15.47
N TYR A 185 3.65 -3.81 16.25
CA TYR A 185 2.29 -4.33 16.38
C TYR A 185 1.54 -4.50 15.05
N HIS A 186 1.50 -3.46 14.23
CA HIS A 186 0.77 -3.47 12.97
C HIS A 186 1.29 -4.54 11.98
N ASN A 187 2.60 -4.79 11.99
CA ASN A 187 3.21 -5.85 11.19
C ASN A 187 2.86 -7.23 11.75
N MET A 188 2.78 -7.41 13.07
CA MET A 188 2.30 -8.66 13.66
C MET A 188 0.86 -8.99 13.22
N GLU A 189 -0.03 -7.99 13.15
CA GLU A 189 -1.38 -8.21 12.62
C GLU A 189 -1.37 -8.65 11.16
N THR A 190 -0.47 -8.08 10.35
CA THR A 190 -0.29 -8.45 8.95
C THR A 190 0.20 -9.89 8.82
N LEU A 191 1.21 -10.28 9.61
CA LEU A 191 1.78 -11.63 9.64
C LEU A 191 0.75 -12.68 10.08
N LEU A 192 -0.16 -12.33 10.99
CA LEU A 192 -1.23 -13.22 11.45
C LEU A 192 -2.18 -13.67 10.33
N ARG A 193 -2.27 -12.90 9.24
CA ARG A 193 -3.08 -13.24 8.07
C ARG A 193 -2.44 -14.34 7.21
N ILE A 194 -1.15 -14.59 7.36
CA ILE A 194 -0.43 -15.69 6.69
C ILE A 194 -0.70 -16.97 7.48
N ARG A 195 -1.43 -17.91 6.86
CA ARG A 195 -1.84 -19.17 7.51
C ARG A 195 -0.67 -20.15 7.68
N ASP A 196 0.19 -20.22 6.67
CA ASP A 196 1.35 -21.09 6.64
C ASP A 196 2.47 -20.56 7.56
N SER A 197 2.97 -21.41 8.45
CA SER A 197 3.95 -21.04 9.47
C SER A 197 5.31 -20.68 8.86
N GLU A 198 5.78 -21.45 7.89
CA GLU A 198 7.08 -21.22 7.24
C GLU A 198 7.07 -19.92 6.44
N LYS A 199 6.00 -19.70 5.66
CA LYS A 199 5.79 -18.44 4.93
C LYS A 199 5.69 -17.25 5.87
N ARG A 200 5.08 -17.42 7.04
CA ARG A 200 5.00 -16.36 8.05
C ARG A 200 6.36 -16.02 8.63
N GLN A 201 7.19 -17.03 8.92
CA GLN A 201 8.56 -16.81 9.41
C GLN A 201 9.43 -16.12 8.34
N ALA A 202 9.29 -16.52 7.07
CA ALA A 202 9.97 -15.85 5.97
C ALA A 202 9.55 -14.36 5.85
N ALA A 203 8.24 -14.10 5.89
CA ALA A 203 7.70 -12.73 5.88
C ALA A 203 8.17 -11.90 7.10
N GLU A 204 8.26 -12.53 8.28
CA GLU A 204 8.81 -11.89 9.48
C GLU A 204 10.28 -11.49 9.29
N LYS A 205 11.10 -12.40 8.76
CA LYS A 205 12.51 -12.14 8.46
C LYS A 205 12.67 -11.00 7.47
N ASP A 206 11.84 -10.95 6.45
CA ASP A 206 11.86 -9.89 5.43
C ASP A 206 11.55 -8.50 6.00
N LEU A 207 10.55 -8.41 6.88
CA LEU A 207 10.22 -7.17 7.58
C LEU A 207 11.36 -6.73 8.50
N MET A 208 11.97 -7.68 9.22
CA MET A 208 13.14 -7.41 10.06
C MET A 208 14.35 -6.96 9.24
N GLY A 209 14.51 -7.50 8.02
CA GLY A 209 15.53 -7.08 7.04
C GLY A 209 15.28 -5.71 6.41
N GLY A 210 14.16 -5.05 6.73
CA GLY A 210 13.82 -3.72 6.25
C GLY A 210 13.09 -3.69 4.91
N ARG A 211 12.60 -4.83 4.40
CA ARG A 211 11.68 -4.84 3.26
C ARG A 211 10.39 -4.14 3.65
N SER A 212 9.80 -3.38 2.72
CA SER A 212 8.59 -2.62 3.01
C SER A 212 7.38 -3.53 3.23
N PRO A 213 6.43 -3.14 4.11
CA PRO A 213 5.23 -3.94 4.37
C PRO A 213 4.42 -4.25 3.11
N ASP A 214 4.32 -3.34 2.14
CA ASP A 214 3.59 -3.59 0.90
C ASP A 214 4.24 -4.66 0.04
N THR A 215 5.58 -4.67 -0.02
CA THR A 215 6.34 -5.72 -0.71
C THR A 215 6.08 -7.09 -0.09
N VAL A 216 6.14 -7.18 1.24
CA VAL A 216 5.89 -8.42 1.99
C VAL A 216 4.43 -8.86 1.83
N LYS A 217 3.47 -7.93 1.92
CA LYS A 217 2.05 -8.21 1.67
C LYS A 217 1.81 -8.69 0.24
N ARG A 218 2.54 -8.21 -0.75
CA ARG A 218 2.39 -8.68 -2.14
C ARG A 218 2.90 -10.11 -2.31
N GLU A 219 4.00 -10.45 -1.65
CA GLU A 219 4.68 -11.74 -1.79
C GLU A 219 4.01 -12.86 -0.98
N PHE A 220 3.63 -12.58 0.27
CA PHE A 220 3.19 -13.61 1.21
C PHE A 220 1.69 -13.64 1.49
N LEU A 221 0.98 -12.53 1.29
CA LEU A 221 -0.48 -12.55 1.41
C LEU A 221 -1.10 -12.85 0.05
N PRO A 222 -2.15 -13.68 0.00
CA PRO A 222 -2.94 -13.79 -1.21
C PRO A 222 -3.39 -12.39 -1.61
N ALA A 223 -3.28 -12.06 -2.90
CA ALA A 223 -3.87 -10.83 -3.40
C ALA A 223 -5.34 -10.82 -2.94
N VAL A 224 -5.72 -9.74 -2.25
CA VAL A 224 -7.13 -9.46 -2.03
C VAL A 224 -7.66 -9.25 -3.45
N THR A 225 -8.34 -10.28 -3.97
CA THR A 225 -8.61 -10.61 -5.39
C THR A 225 -7.41 -11.12 -6.21
N SER A 226 -7.47 -12.44 -6.49
CA SER A 226 -6.98 -13.19 -7.66
C SER A 226 -5.48 -13.21 -8.01
N VAL A 227 -4.76 -14.22 -7.51
CA VAL A 227 -3.49 -14.70 -8.12
C VAL A 227 -3.72 -15.95 -9.00
N HIS A 228 -4.98 -16.32 -9.26
CA HIS A 228 -5.32 -17.46 -10.12
C HIS A 228 -6.49 -17.22 -11.08
N ASP A 229 -6.96 -15.98 -11.24
CA ASP A 229 -7.80 -15.69 -12.40
C ASP A 229 -6.82 -15.41 -13.55
N ASP A 230 -6.87 -16.26 -14.58
CA ASP A 230 -6.42 -15.92 -15.94
C ASP A 230 -6.71 -14.43 -16.20
N PRO A 231 -5.78 -13.60 -16.71
CA PRO A 231 -6.07 -12.21 -17.06
C PRO A 231 -7.39 -12.04 -17.83
N VAL A 232 -7.78 -13.05 -18.61
CA VAL A 232 -9.08 -13.13 -19.27
C VAL A 232 -10.25 -13.18 -18.27
N GLU A 233 -10.17 -13.97 -17.20
CA GLU A 233 -11.18 -14.05 -16.14
C GLU A 233 -11.30 -12.76 -15.34
N GLU A 234 -10.19 -12.08 -15.05
CA GLU A 234 -10.22 -10.77 -14.38
C GLU A 234 -10.89 -9.71 -15.27
N LEU A 235 -10.55 -9.69 -16.56
CA LEU A 235 -11.21 -8.84 -17.56
C LEU A 235 -12.70 -9.19 -17.70
N ARG A 236 -13.09 -10.47 -17.63
CA ARG A 236 -14.50 -10.90 -17.63
C ARG A 236 -15.26 -10.39 -16.41
N LYS A 237 -14.67 -10.50 -15.22
CA LYS A 237 -15.27 -9.98 -13.97
C LYS A 237 -15.42 -8.47 -14.01
N GLU A 238 -14.40 -7.76 -14.50
CA GLU A 238 -14.47 -6.31 -14.63
C GLU A 238 -15.50 -5.89 -15.68
N LYS A 239 -15.57 -6.57 -16.83
CA LYS A 239 -16.65 -6.39 -17.82
C LYS A 239 -18.03 -6.55 -17.18
N GLN A 240 -18.27 -7.63 -16.44
CA GLN A 240 -19.54 -7.86 -15.75
C GLN A 240 -19.86 -6.79 -14.70
N ARG A 241 -18.83 -6.26 -14.01
CA ARG A 241 -19.00 -5.16 -13.06
C ARG A 241 -19.41 -3.87 -13.79
N ILE A 242 -18.70 -3.52 -14.86
CA ILE A 242 -19.00 -2.35 -15.69
C ILE A 242 -20.40 -2.45 -16.27
N GLU A 243 -20.80 -3.61 -16.81
CA GLU A 243 -22.15 -3.83 -17.33
C GLU A 243 -23.23 -3.65 -16.26
N ARG A 244 -23.00 -4.14 -15.04
CA ARG A 244 -23.91 -3.91 -13.90
C ARG A 244 -24.01 -2.42 -13.56
N SER A 245 -22.87 -1.72 -13.51
CA SER A 245 -22.84 -0.28 -13.28
C SER A 245 -23.56 0.50 -14.38
N ILE A 246 -23.38 0.14 -15.65
CA ILE A 246 -24.08 0.74 -16.78
C ILE A 246 -25.59 0.57 -16.63
N ARG A 247 -26.06 -0.64 -16.33
CA ARG A 247 -27.50 -0.90 -16.10
C ARG A 247 -28.05 -0.03 -14.97
N SER A 248 -27.38 -0.02 -13.82
CA SER A 248 -27.80 0.79 -12.68
C SER A 248 -27.81 2.31 -12.98
N LEU A 249 -26.82 2.80 -13.75
CA LEU A 249 -26.77 4.19 -14.18
C LEU A 249 -27.87 4.54 -15.17
N LYS A 250 -28.20 3.63 -16.11
CA LYS A 250 -29.33 3.81 -17.03
C LYS A 250 -30.67 3.86 -16.30
N GLU A 251 -30.94 2.93 -15.39
CA GLU A 251 -32.14 2.95 -14.55
C GLU A 251 -32.25 4.24 -13.71
N ARG A 252 -31.11 4.74 -13.22
CA ARG A 252 -31.06 6.00 -12.49
C ARG A 252 -31.32 7.20 -13.41
N LEU A 253 -30.82 7.18 -14.64
CA LEU A 253 -31.05 8.22 -15.64
C LEU A 253 -32.53 8.27 -16.01
N GLU A 254 -33.16 7.14 -16.31
CA GLU A 254 -34.60 7.05 -16.61
C GLU A 254 -35.46 7.64 -15.48
N LYS A 255 -35.09 7.38 -14.21
CA LYS A 255 -35.79 8.00 -13.06
C LYS A 255 -35.61 9.51 -13.01
N VAL A 256 -34.43 10.03 -13.38
CA VAL A 256 -34.18 11.47 -13.43
C VAL A 256 -34.98 12.10 -14.57
N GLU A 257 -34.97 11.50 -15.76
CA GLU A 257 -35.76 11.94 -16.92
C GLU A 257 -37.25 11.97 -16.61
N ALA A 258 -37.81 10.88 -16.05
CA ALA A 258 -39.21 10.83 -15.64
C ALA A 258 -39.57 11.89 -14.58
N ASN A 259 -38.62 12.29 -13.73
CA ASN A 259 -38.83 13.37 -12.77
C ASN A 259 -38.73 14.76 -13.41
N LEU A 260 -37.85 14.94 -14.40
CA LEU A 260 -37.74 16.18 -15.18
C LEU A 260 -39.02 16.43 -15.99
N GLU A 261 -39.55 15.40 -16.65
CA GLU A 261 -40.82 15.47 -17.38
C GLU A 261 -41.98 15.87 -16.45
N LYS A 262 -42.07 15.26 -15.26
CA LYS A 262 -43.09 15.60 -14.26
C LYS A 262 -42.99 17.04 -13.75
N LEU A 263 -41.80 17.62 -13.74
CA LEU A 263 -41.53 18.98 -13.29
C LEU A 263 -41.60 20.01 -14.44
N GLY A 264 -41.99 19.60 -15.64
CA GLY A 264 -42.12 20.48 -16.81
C GLY A 264 -40.77 20.89 -17.44
N GLY A 265 -39.69 20.18 -17.10
CA GLY A 265 -38.40 20.33 -17.77
C GLY A 265 -38.43 19.60 -19.11
N SER A 266 -39.04 20.19 -20.12
CA SER A 266 -38.85 19.74 -21.49
C SER A 266 -37.38 19.88 -21.87
N THR A 267 -36.76 18.77 -22.23
CA THR A 267 -35.47 18.73 -22.92
C THR A 267 -35.66 19.22 -24.36
N GLU A 268 -35.13 20.42 -24.66
CA GLU A 268 -34.50 20.68 -25.97
C GLU A 268 -33.06 20.14 -25.95
#